data_AF-A0A1R2C6T2-F1
#
_entry.id   AF-A0A1R2C6T2-F1
#
_cell.length_a   1.000
_cell.length_b   1.000
_cell.length_c   1.000
_cell.angle_alpha   90.00
_cell.angle_beta   90.00
_cell.angle_gamma   90.00
#
_symmetry.space_group_name_H-M   'P 1'
#
loop_
_entity.id
_entity.type
_entity.pdbx_description
1 polymer ?
#
loop_
_entity_poly.entity_id
_entity_poly.type
_entity_poly.pdbx_seq_one_letter_code
_entity_poly.pdbx_strand_id
1 'polypeptide(L)'
;MINNPHRTKHEVYASIGSSSPISYASRVHSPGVSRSINLLPPRSRQYKSPNSTPTTSPMPSKILSFDEVSQCYSDKKESKPKDYTYYLKQKIQIQEKRIQLLEEENKRLASLKIPENWEKELIKRNDDIRKLENQLKYFKELAAEKSESDRLLDTIVEKENKISQLELEVSELNQKIIESERKIDAVIKENKTLLQDQDNHENCLRKEECEILLNQIQELEDSLEKQAKESKALKEENHKLKTEIQPGSLMYFSQDINKIRREMNKLARILEDFVAGKELTLKGLLGLDGEWKGEPIKQISIDIQSIKTDLNTILGIISDVHAEQCANIVCKPQ
;
A
#
# COMPACT_ATOMS: atom_id res chain seq x y z
N MET A 1 -40.76 -21.13 7.84
CA MET A 1 -41.70 -20.27 7.07
C MET A 1 -40.89 -19.46 6.08
N ILE A 2 -41.36 -19.47 4.84
CA ILE A 2 -40.70 -19.07 3.60
C ILE A 2 -41.10 -17.62 3.31
N ASN A 3 -40.18 -16.77 2.82
CA ASN A 3 -40.35 -16.01 1.55
C ASN A 3 -39.22 -15.01 1.30
N ASN A 4 -38.45 -15.34 0.26
CA ASN A 4 -37.76 -14.42 -0.64
C ASN A 4 -38.76 -13.53 -1.40
N PRO A 5 -38.28 -12.42 -1.98
CA PRO A 5 -38.70 -12.09 -3.33
C PRO A 5 -37.56 -11.78 -4.31
N HIS A 6 -37.87 -12.11 -5.55
CA HIS A 6 -37.13 -12.04 -6.82
C HIS A 6 -36.60 -10.68 -7.27
N ARG A 7 -35.51 -10.70 -8.06
CA ARG A 7 -35.30 -10.01 -9.37
C ARG A 7 -33.83 -10.17 -9.80
N THR A 8 -33.40 -10.31 -11.06
CA THR A 8 -33.99 -10.65 -12.37
C THR A 8 -32.80 -11.05 -13.26
N LYS A 9 -33.01 -12.01 -14.17
CA LYS A 9 -32.06 -12.43 -15.19
C LYS A 9 -32.02 -11.43 -16.35
N HIS A 10 -30.83 -11.20 -16.91
CA HIS A 10 -30.67 -10.76 -18.30
C HIS A 10 -29.58 -11.63 -18.96
N GLU A 11 -30.02 -12.57 -19.80
CA GLU A 11 -29.27 -13.04 -20.97
C GLU A 11 -29.82 -12.26 -22.17
N VAL A 12 -28.95 -11.74 -23.05
CA VAL A 12 -29.20 -11.67 -24.51
C VAL A 12 -27.86 -11.71 -25.27
N TYR A 13 -27.63 -12.84 -25.95
CA TYR A 13 -27.13 -13.09 -27.33
C TYR A 13 -25.94 -12.33 -27.96
N ALA A 14 -24.91 -13.14 -28.27
CA ALA A 14 -24.45 -13.56 -29.61
C ALA A 14 -23.53 -12.70 -30.51
N SER A 15 -22.43 -13.39 -30.87
CA SER A 15 -21.91 -13.64 -32.22
C SER A 15 -20.82 -12.76 -32.84
N ILE A 16 -20.10 -13.44 -33.75
CA ILE A 16 -19.02 -13.04 -34.67
C ILE A 16 -17.63 -13.16 -34.01
N GLY A 17 -16.70 -14.02 -34.41
CA GLY A 17 -16.50 -14.71 -35.68
C GLY A 17 -15.16 -14.30 -36.29
N SER A 18 -14.39 -15.31 -36.69
CA SER A 18 -13.34 -15.31 -37.72
C SER A 18 -11.86 -15.09 -37.36
N SER A 19 -11.10 -16.12 -37.78
CA SER A 19 -9.84 -16.11 -38.52
C SER A 19 -8.52 -15.77 -37.82
N SER A 20 -7.80 -16.86 -37.52
CA SER A 20 -6.40 -17.17 -37.85
C SER A 20 -5.41 -16.02 -38.13
N PRO A 21 -4.27 -15.96 -37.42
CA PRO A 21 -3.12 -15.20 -37.89
C PRO A 21 -2.34 -16.00 -38.93
N ILE A 22 -2.16 -15.39 -40.10
CA ILE A 22 -1.30 -15.86 -41.18
C ILE A 22 0.15 -15.79 -40.70
N SER A 23 0.79 -16.95 -40.56
CA SER A 23 2.23 -17.11 -40.39
C SER A 23 2.95 -16.81 -41.71
N TYR A 24 3.63 -15.66 -41.79
CA TYR A 24 4.63 -15.42 -42.84
C TYR A 24 6.00 -15.88 -42.38
N ALA A 25 6.50 -16.92 -43.04
CA ALA A 25 7.90 -17.27 -43.06
C ALA A 25 8.71 -16.17 -43.76
N SER A 26 9.85 -15.81 -43.19
CA SER A 26 10.94 -15.14 -43.90
C SER A 26 12.24 -15.90 -43.62
N ARG A 27 12.53 -16.89 -44.48
CA ARG A 27 13.88 -17.03 -45.05
C ARG A 27 13.93 -15.95 -46.16
N VAL A 28 15.03 -15.27 -46.43
CA VAL A 28 16.12 -15.77 -47.30
C VAL A 28 17.18 -14.64 -47.39
N HIS A 29 18.42 -14.98 -47.02
CA HIS A 29 19.72 -14.60 -47.62
C HIS A 29 20.32 -13.19 -47.43
N SER A 30 21.38 -13.13 -46.63
CA SER A 30 22.66 -12.57 -47.08
C SER A 30 23.30 -13.51 -48.12
N PRO A 31 24.01 -12.96 -49.13
CA PRO A 31 25.47 -12.88 -48.99
C PRO A 31 26.09 -11.61 -49.59
N GLY A 32 27.11 -11.09 -48.93
CA GLY A 32 28.08 -10.20 -49.56
C GLY A 32 29.02 -10.99 -50.46
N VAL A 33 29.42 -10.41 -51.60
CA VAL A 33 30.73 -10.63 -52.23
C VAL A 33 31.07 -9.38 -53.06
N SER A 34 32.14 -8.70 -52.64
CA SER A 34 32.89 -7.74 -53.43
C SER A 34 33.49 -8.42 -54.67
N ARG A 35 33.26 -7.86 -55.87
CA ARG A 35 34.19 -8.04 -57.00
C ARG A 35 34.35 -6.75 -57.80
N SER A 36 35.61 -6.37 -57.86
CA SER A 36 36.25 -5.36 -58.69
C SER A 36 35.94 -5.52 -60.16
N ILE A 37 35.66 -4.40 -60.83
CA ILE A 37 35.75 -4.29 -62.30
C ILE A 37 36.82 -3.25 -62.60
N ASN A 38 38.01 -3.76 -62.95
CA ASN A 38 39.02 -3.05 -63.72
C ASN A 38 38.45 -2.72 -65.10
N LEU A 39 38.63 -1.49 -65.60
CA LEU A 39 38.74 -1.18 -67.03
C LEU A 39 39.34 0.23 -67.21
N LEU A 40 40.66 0.31 -67.11
CA LEU A 40 41.47 1.31 -67.79
C LEU A 40 42.01 0.68 -69.08
N PRO A 41 41.93 1.35 -70.24
CA PRO A 41 42.90 1.13 -71.30
C PRO A 41 43.94 2.28 -71.32
N PRO A 42 45.23 1.98 -71.55
CA PRO A 42 46.28 2.98 -71.54
C PRO A 42 46.36 3.71 -72.90
N ARG A 43 46.67 5.02 -72.82
CA ARG A 43 47.21 5.80 -73.94
C ARG A 43 48.68 5.44 -74.14
N SER A 44 49.08 5.17 -75.38
CA SER A 44 50.47 5.37 -75.83
C SER A 44 50.48 6.15 -77.14
N ARG A 45 51.33 7.19 -77.17
CA ARG A 45 51.69 8.00 -78.34
C ARG A 45 53.05 7.52 -78.88
N GLN A 46 53.26 7.61 -80.20
CA GLN A 46 54.41 8.20 -80.92
C GLN A 46 54.54 7.53 -82.31
N TYR A 47 54.27 8.22 -83.44
CA TYR A 47 55.07 9.20 -84.21
C TYR A 47 55.89 8.57 -85.37
N LYS A 48 55.58 8.92 -86.63
CA LYS A 48 56.48 9.47 -87.68
C LYS A 48 55.79 9.57 -89.06
N SER A 49 55.98 10.72 -89.74
CA SER A 49 55.56 11.10 -91.12
C SER A 49 56.66 10.69 -92.16
N PRO A 50 56.60 10.89 -93.51
CA PRO A 50 56.13 12.10 -94.26
C PRO A 50 55.53 11.92 -95.70
N ASN A 51 55.24 13.06 -96.36
CA ASN A 51 54.87 13.36 -97.78
C ASN A 51 53.35 13.58 -98.01
N SER A 52 52.82 14.71 -98.50
CA SER A 52 53.27 15.61 -99.59
C SER A 52 52.70 17.05 -99.45
N THR A 53 53.25 17.99 -100.23
CA THR A 53 53.26 19.46 -100.13
C THR A 53 52.05 20.19 -100.82
N PRO A 54 52.06 21.52 -101.13
CA PRO A 54 51.33 22.56 -100.39
C PRO A 54 50.41 23.48 -101.25
N THR A 55 49.44 24.18 -100.66
CA THR A 55 48.87 25.39 -101.31
C THR A 55 48.31 26.41 -100.30
N THR A 56 49.06 27.51 -100.17
CA THR A 56 48.65 28.93 -100.00
C THR A 56 47.54 29.36 -99.00
N SER A 57 47.99 30.06 -97.96
CA SER A 57 47.36 30.93 -96.92
C SER A 57 46.42 32.07 -97.41
N PRO A 58 45.85 32.93 -96.52
CA PRO A 58 45.30 32.73 -95.15
C PRO A 58 43.98 33.52 -94.88
N MET A 59 43.26 33.21 -93.80
CA MET A 59 42.43 34.18 -93.05
C MET A 59 42.33 33.74 -91.57
N PRO A 60 42.44 34.64 -90.58
CA PRO A 60 42.67 34.26 -89.19
C PRO A 60 41.35 34.21 -88.40
N SER A 61 40.87 33.03 -88.06
CA SER A 61 39.89 32.86 -86.97
C SER A 61 40.64 32.33 -85.76
N LYS A 62 40.71 33.14 -84.69
CA LYS A 62 41.26 32.74 -83.39
C LYS A 62 40.59 31.45 -82.91
N ILE A 63 41.28 30.33 -83.08
CA ILE A 63 40.97 29.08 -82.40
C ILE A 63 41.61 29.20 -81.02
N LEU A 64 40.78 29.36 -79.99
CA LEU A 64 41.22 29.22 -78.60
C LEU A 64 41.85 27.84 -78.44
N SER A 65 43.04 27.78 -77.85
CA SER A 65 43.80 26.53 -77.74
C SER A 65 43.13 25.57 -76.74
N PHE A 66 43.32 24.26 -76.93
CA PHE A 66 42.79 23.21 -76.04
C PHE A 66 43.28 23.37 -74.59
N ASP A 67 44.41 24.05 -74.39
CA ASP A 67 44.99 24.36 -73.08
C ASP A 67 44.28 25.53 -72.38
N GLU A 68 43.71 26.49 -73.13
CA GLU A 68 42.87 27.57 -72.58
C GLU A 68 41.48 27.07 -72.14
N VAL A 69 40.98 25.97 -72.70
CA VAL A 69 39.74 25.32 -72.25
C VAL A 69 39.98 24.42 -71.02
N SER A 70 41.18 23.84 -70.88
CA SER A 70 41.51 22.95 -69.75
C SER A 70 41.81 23.69 -68.44
N GLN A 71 42.22 24.96 -68.49
CA GLN A 71 42.43 25.78 -67.28
C GLN A 71 41.13 26.25 -66.61
N CYS A 72 39.95 26.06 -67.23
CA CYS A 72 38.66 26.31 -66.56
C CYS A 72 38.17 25.15 -65.68
N TYR A 73 38.84 23.99 -65.69
CA TYR A 73 38.43 22.79 -64.95
C TYR A 73 39.34 22.43 -63.77
N SER A 74 40.33 23.27 -63.48
CA SER A 74 41.29 23.02 -62.42
C SER A 74 41.24 24.17 -61.43
N ASP A 75 40.23 24.17 -60.56
CA ASP A 75 40.40 24.54 -59.15
C ASP A 75 39.08 24.50 -58.37
N LYS A 76 39.19 23.97 -57.15
CA LYS A 76 38.25 24.02 -56.02
C LYS A 76 37.14 22.97 -55.97
N LYS A 77 37.43 21.98 -55.11
CA LYS A 77 36.45 21.34 -54.22
C LYS A 77 35.53 22.40 -53.62
N GLU A 78 34.27 22.03 -53.44
CA GLU A 78 33.11 22.87 -53.08
C GLU A 78 32.41 23.55 -54.27
N SER A 79 31.61 22.76 -54.97
CA SER A 79 30.31 23.27 -55.40
C SER A 79 29.37 22.08 -55.53
N LYS A 80 28.17 22.17 -54.95
CA LYS A 80 27.03 21.30 -55.26
C LYS A 80 27.08 20.96 -56.76
N PRO A 81 26.89 19.69 -57.17
CA PRO A 81 26.93 19.33 -58.58
C PRO A 81 26.00 20.30 -59.31
N LYS A 82 26.55 21.12 -60.21
CA LYS A 82 25.73 22.05 -61.00
C LYS A 82 24.62 21.22 -61.61
N ASP A 83 23.39 21.50 -61.19
CA ASP A 83 22.24 20.62 -61.41
C ASP A 83 22.23 20.14 -62.85
N TYR A 84 22.17 18.83 -63.07
CA TYR A 84 22.06 18.28 -64.41
C TYR A 84 20.86 18.90 -65.15
N THR A 85 19.79 19.20 -64.41
CA THR A 85 18.61 19.96 -64.82
C THR A 85 18.94 21.39 -65.27
N TYR A 86 19.87 22.07 -64.60
CA TYR A 86 20.37 23.39 -64.99
C TYR A 86 21.14 23.33 -66.32
N TYR A 87 22.03 22.35 -66.50
CA TYR A 87 22.76 22.16 -67.76
C TYR A 87 21.82 21.84 -68.93
N LEU A 88 20.83 20.98 -68.69
CA LEU A 88 19.85 20.60 -69.69
C LEU A 88 18.97 21.79 -70.10
N LYS A 89 18.55 22.63 -69.14
CA LYS A 89 17.83 23.89 -69.39
C LYS A 89 18.64 24.87 -70.24
N GLN A 90 19.94 25.01 -69.97
CA GLN A 90 20.82 25.83 -70.81
C GLN A 90 20.94 25.27 -72.23
N LYS A 91 21.08 23.95 -72.37
CA LYS A 91 21.19 23.28 -73.68
C LYS A 91 19.93 23.46 -74.52
N ILE A 92 18.75 23.35 -73.92
CA ILE A 92 17.45 23.64 -74.54
C ILE A 92 17.42 25.10 -75.04
N GLN A 93 17.77 26.07 -74.19
CA GLN A 93 17.77 27.49 -74.55
C GLN A 93 18.76 27.82 -75.70
N ILE A 94 19.94 27.19 -75.70
CA ILE A 94 20.93 27.37 -76.77
C ILE A 94 20.42 26.80 -78.10
N GLN A 95 19.78 25.62 -78.07
CA GLN A 95 19.21 25.02 -79.27
C GLN A 95 18.00 25.80 -79.80
N GLU A 96 17.14 26.32 -78.93
CA GLU A 96 16.03 27.21 -79.31
C GLU A 96 16.54 28.47 -80.02
N LYS A 97 17.54 29.16 -79.44
CA LYS A 97 18.15 30.33 -80.07
C LYS A 97 18.81 30.00 -81.41
N ARG A 98 19.44 28.83 -81.53
CA ARG A 98 20.08 28.40 -82.77
C ARG A 98 19.04 28.13 -83.88
N ILE A 99 17.91 27.52 -83.54
CA ILE A 99 16.80 27.31 -84.48
C ILE A 99 16.24 28.67 -84.92
N GLN A 100 15.97 29.59 -83.98
CA GLN A 100 15.48 30.94 -84.28
C GLN A 100 16.39 31.70 -85.26
N LEU A 101 17.70 31.69 -85.03
CA LEU A 101 18.67 32.35 -85.92
C LEU A 101 18.67 31.73 -87.32
N LEU A 102 18.59 30.41 -87.43
CA LEU A 102 18.53 29.71 -88.72
C LEU A 102 17.21 29.96 -89.46
N GLU A 103 16.09 30.06 -88.75
CA GLU A 103 14.80 30.44 -89.34
C GLU A 103 14.78 31.89 -89.85
N GLU A 104 15.37 32.82 -89.09
CA GLU A 104 15.53 34.22 -89.51
C GLU A 104 16.43 34.35 -90.74
N GLU A 105 17.54 33.60 -90.78
CA GLU A 105 18.44 33.55 -91.94
C GLU A 105 17.75 32.93 -93.16
N ASN A 106 16.98 31.85 -92.98
CA ASN A 106 16.18 31.25 -94.06
C ASN A 106 15.11 32.21 -94.60
N LYS A 107 14.44 32.97 -93.73
CA LYS A 107 13.49 34.03 -94.15
C LYS A 107 14.19 35.11 -94.98
N ARG A 108 15.40 35.53 -94.59
CA ARG A 108 16.20 36.50 -95.36
C ARG A 108 16.62 35.93 -96.72
N LEU A 109 17.10 34.69 -96.77
CA LEU A 109 17.48 34.03 -98.03
C LEU A 109 16.30 33.83 -98.98
N ALA A 110 15.14 33.45 -98.45
CA ALA A 110 13.91 33.33 -99.24
C ALA A 110 13.46 34.68 -99.84
N SER A 111 13.74 35.80 -99.16
CA SER A 111 13.43 37.15 -99.66
C SER A 111 14.38 37.66 -100.77
N LEU A 112 15.62 37.15 -100.83
CA LEU A 112 16.67 37.64 -101.72
C LEU A 112 16.69 36.98 -103.12
N LYS A 113 16.06 35.81 -103.31
CA LYS A 113 15.88 35.08 -104.62
C LYS A 113 17.06 35.18 -105.62
N ILE A 114 18.29 34.97 -105.16
CA ILE A 114 19.51 35.06 -105.98
C ILE A 114 19.67 33.77 -106.83
N PRO A 115 20.09 33.81 -108.12
CA PRO A 115 19.94 32.64 -109.00
C PRO A 115 20.93 31.49 -108.78
N GLU A 116 20.49 30.32 -109.25
CA GLU A 116 21.17 29.02 -109.48
C GLU A 116 21.23 27.95 -108.38
N ASN A 117 21.28 28.26 -107.06
CA ASN A 117 21.32 27.19 -106.03
C ASN A 117 20.60 27.49 -104.71
N TRP A 118 19.86 28.59 -104.61
CA TRP A 118 19.21 29.02 -103.36
C TRP A 118 18.15 28.04 -102.82
N GLU A 119 17.41 27.38 -103.72
CA GLU A 119 16.32 26.45 -103.34
C GLU A 119 16.87 25.16 -102.71
N LYS A 120 17.94 24.59 -103.27
CA LYS A 120 18.61 23.39 -102.71
C LYS A 120 19.21 23.66 -101.34
N GLU A 121 19.82 24.84 -101.17
CA GLU A 121 20.41 25.26 -99.90
C GLU A 121 19.32 25.56 -98.84
N LEU A 122 18.18 26.12 -99.25
CA LEU A 122 17.02 26.33 -98.38
C LEU A 122 16.43 25.00 -97.90
N ILE A 123 16.26 24.02 -98.79
CA ILE A 123 15.81 22.66 -98.44
C ILE A 123 16.77 22.02 -97.43
N LYS A 124 18.07 22.09 -97.69
CA LYS A 124 19.09 21.54 -96.79
C LYS A 124 19.07 22.21 -95.40
N ARG A 125 18.95 23.53 -95.32
CA ARG A 125 18.82 24.25 -94.05
C ARG A 125 17.52 23.91 -93.32
N ASN A 126 16.41 23.75 -94.03
CA ASN A 126 15.15 23.32 -93.43
C ASN A 126 15.24 21.87 -92.88
N ASP A 127 15.95 20.97 -93.56
CA ASP A 127 16.21 19.63 -93.04
C ASP A 127 17.10 19.66 -91.78
N ASP A 128 18.09 20.55 -91.73
CA ASP A 128 18.93 20.74 -90.56
C ASP A 128 18.17 21.38 -89.38
N ILE A 129 17.25 22.33 -89.65
CA ILE A 129 16.30 22.84 -88.65
C ILE A 129 15.45 21.69 -88.10
N ARG A 130 14.87 20.85 -88.96
CA ARG A 130 14.05 19.71 -88.53
C ARG A 130 14.82 18.72 -87.64
N LYS A 131 16.09 18.47 -87.94
CA LYS A 131 16.97 17.66 -87.06
C LYS A 131 17.19 18.33 -85.71
N LEU A 132 17.41 19.64 -85.69
CA LEU A 132 17.58 20.41 -84.45
C LEU A 132 16.28 20.44 -83.62
N GLU A 133 15.12 20.58 -84.25
CA GLU A 133 13.81 20.50 -83.59
C GLU A 133 13.58 19.13 -82.93
N ASN A 134 13.95 18.05 -83.61
CA ASN A 134 13.88 16.69 -83.05
C ASN A 134 14.83 16.52 -81.85
N GLN A 135 16.05 17.06 -81.92
CA GLN A 135 16.98 17.06 -80.79
C GLN A 135 16.43 17.89 -79.61
N LEU A 136 15.84 19.05 -79.91
CA LEU A 136 15.24 19.92 -78.91
C LEU A 136 14.07 19.22 -78.20
N LYS A 137 13.21 18.53 -78.97
CA LYS A 137 12.11 17.73 -78.43
C LYS A 137 12.62 16.67 -77.45
N TYR A 138 13.66 15.92 -77.85
CA TYR A 138 14.30 14.93 -76.99
C TYR A 138 14.86 15.54 -75.69
N PHE A 139 15.55 16.69 -75.75
CA PHE A 139 16.05 17.33 -74.52
C PHE A 139 14.94 17.86 -73.61
N LYS A 140 13.82 18.33 -74.18
CA LYS A 140 12.64 18.75 -73.41
C LYS A 140 11.98 17.58 -72.68
N GLU A 141 11.82 16.44 -73.34
CA GLU A 141 11.31 15.21 -72.73
C GLU A 141 12.22 14.74 -71.59
N LEU A 142 13.55 14.73 -71.82
CA LEU A 142 14.54 14.36 -70.81
C LEU A 142 14.51 15.31 -69.58
N ALA A 143 14.25 16.60 -69.80
CA ALA A 143 14.16 17.59 -68.72
C ALA A 143 12.88 17.42 -67.89
N ALA A 144 11.77 17.07 -68.53
CA ALA A 144 10.51 16.79 -67.85
C ALA A 144 10.62 15.54 -66.98
N GLU A 145 11.17 14.44 -67.52
CA GLU A 145 11.39 13.20 -66.78
C GLU A 145 12.31 13.42 -65.57
N LYS A 146 13.38 14.22 -65.75
CA LYS A 146 14.29 14.52 -64.66
C LYS A 146 13.64 15.37 -63.57
N SER A 147 12.86 16.39 -63.95
CA SER A 147 12.12 17.22 -62.99
C SER A 147 11.12 16.40 -62.17
N GLU A 148 10.50 15.40 -62.77
CA GLU A 148 9.59 14.50 -62.04
C GLU A 148 10.37 13.58 -61.10
N SER A 149 11.48 13.01 -61.58
CA SER A 149 12.39 12.21 -60.74
C SER A 149 12.90 12.98 -59.53
N ASP A 150 13.26 14.26 -59.69
CA ASP A 150 13.77 15.08 -58.59
C ASP A 150 12.66 15.35 -57.55
N ARG A 151 11.42 15.63 -57.99
CA ARG A 151 10.26 15.78 -57.09
C ARG A 151 9.94 14.51 -56.30
N LEU A 152 10.02 13.36 -56.94
CA LEU A 152 9.83 12.06 -56.28
C LEU A 152 10.92 11.83 -55.24
N LEU A 153 12.17 12.20 -55.54
CA LEU A 153 13.28 12.09 -54.60
C LEU A 153 13.07 13.00 -53.38
N ASP A 154 12.66 14.25 -53.58
CA ASP A 154 12.33 15.17 -52.48
C ASP A 154 11.21 14.61 -51.59
N THR A 155 10.19 14.02 -52.21
CA THR A 155 9.09 13.36 -51.48
C THR A 155 9.59 12.18 -50.67
N ILE A 156 10.47 11.34 -51.24
CA ILE A 156 11.08 10.21 -50.53
C ILE A 156 11.85 10.70 -49.30
N VAL A 157 12.69 11.72 -49.45
CA VAL A 157 13.45 12.31 -48.34
C VAL A 157 12.53 12.87 -47.25
N GLU A 158 11.43 13.53 -47.62
CA GLU A 158 10.43 14.01 -46.66
C GLU A 158 9.78 12.84 -45.89
N LYS A 159 9.42 11.76 -46.58
CA LYS A 159 8.83 10.56 -45.96
C LYS A 159 9.84 9.83 -45.08
N GLU A 160 11.09 9.69 -45.49
CA GLU A 160 12.16 9.08 -44.70
C GLU A 160 12.40 9.86 -43.41
N ASN A 161 12.48 11.19 -43.49
CA ASN A 161 12.59 12.04 -42.31
C ASN A 161 11.40 11.87 -41.37
N LYS A 162 10.18 11.76 -41.92
CA LYS A 162 8.98 11.53 -41.11
C LYS A 162 8.97 10.15 -40.45
N ILE A 163 9.42 9.12 -41.16
CA ILE A 163 9.58 7.76 -40.61
C ILE A 163 10.57 7.78 -39.45
N SER A 164 11.75 8.38 -39.62
CA SER A 164 12.75 8.45 -38.55
C SER A 164 12.24 9.20 -37.32
N GLN A 165 11.44 10.26 -37.49
CA GLN A 165 10.79 10.94 -36.36
C GLN A 165 9.79 10.04 -35.64
N LEU A 166 8.96 9.30 -36.38
CA LEU A 166 7.98 8.38 -35.79
C LEU A 166 8.66 7.19 -35.09
N GLU A 167 9.76 6.68 -35.64
CA GLU A 167 10.56 5.61 -35.01
C GLU A 167 11.16 6.07 -33.67
N LEU A 168 11.66 7.31 -33.60
CA LEU A 168 12.12 7.92 -32.36
C LEU A 168 10.98 8.04 -31.33
N GLU A 169 9.81 8.54 -31.74
CA GLU A 169 8.64 8.67 -30.86
C GLU A 169 8.18 7.31 -30.33
N VAL A 170 8.13 6.28 -31.17
CA VAL A 170 7.82 4.90 -30.76
C VAL A 170 8.84 4.37 -29.76
N SER A 171 10.13 4.64 -29.97
CA SER A 171 11.21 4.23 -29.06
C SER A 171 11.07 4.89 -27.68
N GLU A 172 10.79 6.20 -27.64
CA GLU A 172 10.54 6.94 -26.40
C GLU A 172 9.31 6.44 -25.66
N LEU A 173 8.20 6.18 -26.38
CA LEU A 173 6.99 5.64 -25.79
C LEU A 173 7.21 4.24 -25.22
N ASN A 174 7.95 3.37 -25.92
CA ASN A 174 8.31 2.05 -25.42
C ASN A 174 9.15 2.12 -24.15
N GLN A 175 10.11 3.06 -24.06
CA GLN A 175 10.87 3.27 -22.82
C GLN A 175 9.95 3.71 -21.67
N LYS A 176 9.02 4.62 -21.90
CA LYS A 176 8.03 5.06 -20.90
C LYS A 176 7.12 3.92 -20.44
N ILE A 177 6.72 3.02 -21.34
CA ILE A 177 5.94 1.82 -21.01
C ILE A 177 6.76 0.92 -20.09
N ILE A 178 8.00 0.58 -20.46
CA ILE A 178 8.88 -0.27 -19.63
C ILE A 178 9.10 0.34 -18.24
N GLU A 179 9.29 1.65 -18.15
CA GLU A 179 9.45 2.32 -16.86
C GLU A 179 8.16 2.28 -16.02
N SER A 180 7.00 2.43 -16.67
CA SER A 180 5.71 2.35 -16.00
C SER A 180 5.41 0.93 -15.51
N GLU A 181 5.73 -0.09 -16.30
CA GLU A 181 5.63 -1.50 -15.89
C GLU A 181 6.53 -1.80 -14.68
N ARG A 182 7.78 -1.30 -14.67
CA ARG A 182 8.66 -1.43 -13.50
C ARG A 182 8.09 -0.76 -12.25
N LYS A 183 7.46 0.41 -12.39
CA LYS A 183 6.78 1.09 -11.26
C LYS A 183 5.59 0.28 -10.76
N ILE A 184 4.79 -0.29 -11.67
CA ILE A 184 3.67 -1.17 -11.32
C ILE A 184 4.18 -2.40 -10.56
N ASP A 185 5.22 -3.07 -11.05
CA ASP A 185 5.82 -4.24 -10.39
C ASP A 185 6.37 -3.90 -8.99
N ALA A 186 6.97 -2.72 -8.82
CA ALA A 186 7.44 -2.25 -7.52
C ALA A 186 6.27 -2.07 -6.53
N VAL A 187 5.18 -1.42 -6.97
CA VAL A 187 3.97 -1.22 -6.16
C VAL A 187 3.29 -2.55 -5.83
N ILE A 188 3.24 -3.51 -6.76
CA ILE A 188 2.69 -4.84 -6.50
C ILE A 188 3.51 -5.57 -5.42
N LYS A 189 4.83 -5.48 -5.48
CA LYS A 189 5.72 -6.07 -4.46
C LYS A 189 5.49 -5.42 -3.09
N GLU A 190 5.42 -4.10 -3.03
CA GLU A 190 5.18 -3.35 -1.80
C GLU A 190 3.81 -3.68 -1.18
N ASN A 191 2.75 -3.74 -1.99
CA ASN A 191 1.43 -4.16 -1.51
C ASN A 191 1.44 -5.60 -0.96
N LYS A 192 2.18 -6.50 -1.60
CA LYS A 192 2.29 -7.88 -1.11
C LYS A 192 3.01 -7.94 0.23
N THR A 193 4.07 -7.15 0.43
CA THR A 193 4.76 -7.09 1.73
C THR A 193 3.86 -6.49 2.81
N LEU A 194 3.13 -5.41 2.50
CA LEU A 194 2.20 -4.79 3.45
C LEU A 194 1.08 -5.76 3.89
N LEU A 195 0.51 -6.53 2.95
CA LEU A 195 -0.50 -7.54 3.27
C LEU A 195 0.09 -8.67 4.14
N GLN A 196 1.30 -9.13 3.84
CA GLN A 196 1.98 -10.14 4.67
C GLN A 196 2.25 -9.63 6.08
N ASP A 197 2.72 -8.38 6.21
CA ASP A 197 2.99 -7.78 7.51
C ASP A 197 1.70 -7.58 8.32
N GLN A 198 0.61 -7.19 7.66
CA GLN A 198 -0.71 -7.07 8.30
C GLN A 198 -1.24 -8.42 8.79
N ASP A 199 -1.20 -9.47 7.96
CA ASP A 199 -1.62 -10.83 8.34
C ASP A 199 -0.76 -11.38 9.50
N ASN A 200 0.56 -11.13 9.46
CA ASN A 200 1.47 -11.54 10.53
C ASN A 200 1.16 -10.79 11.84
N HIS A 201 0.87 -9.48 11.77
CA HIS A 201 0.53 -8.68 12.94
C HIS A 201 -0.83 -9.07 13.54
N GLU A 202 -1.84 -9.36 12.73
CA GLU A 202 -3.15 -9.80 13.22
C GLU A 202 -3.05 -11.18 13.89
N ASN A 203 -2.24 -12.09 13.33
CA ASN A 203 -1.97 -13.38 13.96
C ASN A 203 -1.17 -13.25 15.26
N CYS A 204 -0.24 -12.29 15.35
CA CYS A 204 0.51 -12.01 16.58
C CYS A 204 -0.42 -11.51 17.69
N LEU A 205 -1.26 -10.52 17.39
CA LEU A 205 -2.23 -9.97 18.34
C LEU A 205 -3.22 -11.03 18.84
N ARG A 206 -3.79 -11.83 17.93
CA ARG A 206 -4.69 -12.92 18.33
C ARG A 206 -4.01 -13.94 19.24
N LYS A 207 -2.74 -14.24 19.00
CA LYS A 207 -1.98 -15.18 19.83
C LYS A 207 -1.74 -14.63 21.22
N GLU A 208 -1.37 -13.36 21.35
CA GLU A 208 -1.22 -12.68 22.64
C GLU A 208 -2.56 -12.61 23.40
N GLU A 209 -3.66 -12.27 22.72
CA GLU A 209 -5.00 -12.29 23.30
C GLU A 209 -5.39 -13.69 23.81
N CYS A 210 -5.11 -14.74 23.04
CA CYS A 210 -5.34 -16.12 23.46
C CYS A 210 -4.49 -16.51 24.67
N GLU A 211 -3.24 -16.06 24.73
CA GLU A 211 -2.32 -16.34 25.84
C GLU A 211 -2.77 -15.64 27.13
N ILE A 212 -3.24 -14.39 27.04
CA ILE A 212 -3.85 -13.69 28.18
C ILE A 212 -5.11 -14.42 28.66
N LEU A 213 -5.99 -14.83 27.75
CA LEU A 213 -7.20 -15.57 28.11
C LEU A 213 -6.89 -16.93 28.75
N LEU A 214 -5.88 -17.65 28.25
CA LEU A 214 -5.42 -18.90 28.84
C LEU A 214 -4.88 -18.69 30.26
N ASN A 215 -4.09 -17.64 30.49
CA ASN A 215 -3.60 -17.29 31.83
C ASN A 215 -4.76 -16.95 32.78
N GLN A 216 -5.75 -16.18 32.33
CA GLN A 216 -6.93 -15.86 33.13
C GLN A 216 -7.77 -17.11 33.48
N ILE A 217 -7.91 -18.05 32.54
CA ILE A 217 -8.59 -19.32 32.80
C ILE A 217 -7.84 -20.11 33.88
N GLN A 218 -6.51 -20.21 33.78
CA GLN A 218 -5.70 -20.91 34.77
C GLN A 218 -5.82 -20.28 36.16
N GLU A 219 -5.77 -18.94 36.26
CA GLU A 219 -5.95 -18.22 37.54
C GLU A 219 -7.33 -18.50 38.17
N LEU A 220 -8.37 -18.56 37.34
CA LEU A 220 -9.73 -18.89 37.79
C LEU A 220 -9.82 -20.34 38.27
N GLU A 221 -9.20 -21.28 37.58
CA GLU A 221 -9.14 -22.69 37.98
C GLU A 221 -8.44 -22.85 39.34
N ASP A 222 -7.28 -22.21 39.52
CA ASP A 222 -6.51 -22.23 40.76
C ASP A 222 -7.31 -21.60 41.93
N SER A 223 -8.00 -20.48 41.67
CA SER A 223 -8.86 -19.83 42.65
C SER A 223 -10.04 -20.72 43.05
N LEU A 224 -10.62 -21.44 42.10
CA LEU A 224 -11.75 -22.34 42.35
C LEU A 224 -11.30 -23.56 43.16
N GLU A 225 -10.11 -24.09 42.90
CA GLU A 225 -9.51 -25.16 43.70
C GLU A 225 -9.24 -24.69 45.15
N LYS A 226 -8.68 -23.49 45.32
CA LYS A 226 -8.45 -22.89 46.64
C LYS A 226 -9.76 -22.73 47.41
N GLN A 227 -10.80 -22.20 46.76
CA GLN A 227 -12.11 -22.03 47.38
C GLN A 227 -12.75 -23.37 47.76
N ALA A 228 -12.57 -24.42 46.94
CA ALA A 228 -13.03 -25.77 47.27
C ALA A 228 -12.33 -26.34 48.51
N LYS A 229 -11.01 -26.12 48.65
CA LYS A 229 -10.24 -26.51 49.85
C LYS A 229 -10.71 -25.76 51.09
N GLU A 230 -10.91 -24.45 51.01
CA GLU A 230 -11.43 -23.63 52.12
C GLU A 230 -12.85 -24.06 52.51
N SER A 231 -13.74 -24.31 51.55
CA SER A 231 -15.09 -24.81 51.83
C SER A 231 -15.07 -26.17 52.53
N LYS A 232 -14.16 -27.06 52.13
CA LYS A 232 -13.97 -28.35 52.80
C LYS A 232 -13.49 -28.16 54.24
N ALA A 233 -12.48 -27.31 54.46
CA ALA A 233 -11.97 -27.00 55.80
C ALA A 233 -13.05 -26.42 56.72
N LEU A 234 -13.84 -25.46 56.21
CA LEU A 234 -14.95 -24.86 56.96
C LEU A 234 -16.06 -25.88 57.27
N LYS A 235 -16.36 -26.81 56.35
CA LYS A 235 -17.32 -27.89 56.62
C LYS A 235 -16.83 -28.81 57.74
N GLU A 236 -15.53 -29.15 57.73
CA GLU A 236 -14.91 -29.96 58.78
C GLU A 236 -14.90 -29.22 60.13
N GLU A 237 -14.57 -27.93 60.16
CA GLU A 237 -14.60 -27.10 61.36
C GLU A 237 -16.01 -26.96 61.93
N ASN A 238 -17.00 -26.71 61.06
CA ASN A 238 -18.41 -26.61 61.46
C ASN A 238 -18.93 -27.96 62.00
N HIS A 239 -18.48 -29.09 61.42
CA HIS A 239 -18.77 -30.40 61.98
C HIS A 239 -18.13 -30.57 63.37
N LYS A 240 -16.85 -30.19 63.54
CA LYS A 240 -16.17 -30.25 64.85
C LYS A 240 -16.92 -29.43 65.90
N LEU A 241 -17.28 -28.19 65.58
CA LEU A 241 -18.07 -27.33 66.46
C LEU A 241 -19.42 -27.96 66.80
N LYS A 242 -20.14 -28.54 65.83
CA LYS A 242 -21.40 -29.25 66.10
C LYS A 242 -21.23 -30.48 67.01
N THR A 243 -20.10 -31.17 66.94
CA THR A 243 -19.81 -32.33 67.81
C THR A 243 -19.29 -31.94 69.18
N GLU A 244 -18.50 -30.86 69.29
CA GLU A 244 -17.91 -30.39 70.54
C GLU A 244 -18.89 -29.56 71.37
N ILE A 245 -19.76 -28.79 70.74
CA ILE A 245 -20.85 -28.08 71.41
C ILE A 245 -21.96 -29.08 71.71
N GLN A 246 -21.89 -29.76 72.87
CA GLN A 246 -23.02 -30.52 73.39
C GLN A 246 -24.24 -29.60 73.56
N PRO A 247 -25.48 -30.08 73.29
CA PRO A 247 -26.72 -29.32 73.49
C PRO A 247 -26.97 -28.78 74.92
N GLY A 248 -26.13 -29.17 75.90
CA GLY A 248 -26.14 -28.67 77.27
C GLY A 248 -25.15 -27.54 77.58
N SER A 249 -24.18 -27.26 76.71
CA SER A 249 -23.15 -26.22 76.96
C SER A 249 -23.77 -24.82 77.06
N LEU A 250 -24.74 -24.50 76.20
CA LEU A 250 -25.50 -23.25 76.28
C LEU A 250 -26.53 -23.20 77.41
N MET A 251 -26.94 -24.35 77.98
CA MET A 251 -27.91 -24.38 79.08
C MET A 251 -27.34 -23.75 80.36
N TYR A 252 -26.03 -23.86 80.59
CA TYR A 252 -25.37 -23.19 81.71
C TYR A 252 -25.48 -21.66 81.61
N PHE A 253 -25.23 -21.10 80.42
CA PHE A 253 -25.41 -19.66 80.18
C PHE A 253 -26.87 -19.23 80.33
N SER A 254 -27.83 -20.03 79.86
CA SER A 254 -29.26 -19.74 80.05
C SER A 254 -29.65 -19.65 81.52
N GLN A 255 -29.15 -20.55 82.37
CA GLN A 255 -29.44 -20.54 83.80
C GLN A 255 -28.85 -19.31 84.48
N ASP A 256 -27.61 -18.94 84.15
CA ASP A 256 -26.94 -17.80 84.78
C ASP A 256 -27.50 -16.46 84.29
N ILE A 257 -27.85 -16.32 83.02
CA ILE A 257 -28.59 -15.15 82.49
C ILE A 257 -29.92 -14.97 83.23
N ASN A 258 -30.63 -16.06 83.52
CA ASN A 258 -31.89 -16.00 84.25
C ASN A 258 -31.71 -15.69 85.75
N LYS A 259 -30.59 -16.05 86.36
CA LYS A 259 -30.24 -15.61 87.72
C LYS A 259 -29.91 -14.11 87.74
N ILE A 260 -29.04 -13.66 86.83
CA ILE A 260 -28.65 -12.24 86.69
C ILE A 260 -29.89 -11.38 86.45
N ARG A 261 -30.80 -11.80 85.55
CA ARG A 261 -32.06 -11.10 85.30
C ARG A 261 -32.92 -10.96 86.55
N ARG A 262 -33.03 -12.03 87.36
CA ARG A 262 -33.79 -12.00 88.62
C ARG A 262 -33.18 -11.03 89.62
N GLU A 263 -31.86 -11.02 89.77
CA GLU A 263 -31.16 -10.08 90.66
C GLU A 263 -31.25 -8.64 90.16
N MET A 264 -31.12 -8.38 88.86
CA MET A 264 -31.34 -7.04 88.29
C MET A 264 -32.76 -6.53 88.54
N ASN A 265 -33.78 -7.39 88.42
CA ASN A 265 -35.16 -7.00 88.71
C ASN A 265 -35.38 -6.68 90.20
N LYS A 266 -34.70 -7.39 91.11
CA LYS A 266 -34.72 -7.04 92.55
C LYS A 266 -34.09 -5.67 92.80
N LEU A 267 -32.91 -5.44 92.23
CA LEU A 267 -32.21 -4.16 92.30
C LEU A 267 -33.05 -3.00 91.73
N ALA A 268 -33.72 -3.22 90.60
CA ALA A 268 -34.60 -2.21 90.00
C ALA A 268 -35.75 -1.81 90.94
N ARG A 269 -36.40 -2.78 91.61
CA ARG A 269 -37.45 -2.48 92.60
C ARG A 269 -36.92 -1.72 93.80
N ILE A 270 -35.75 -2.11 94.31
CA ILE A 270 -35.07 -1.40 95.41
C ILE A 270 -34.77 0.06 95.02
N LEU A 271 -34.31 0.29 93.79
CA LEU A 271 -34.07 1.63 93.23
C LEU A 271 -35.37 2.43 93.08
N GLU A 272 -36.45 1.83 92.58
CA GLU A 272 -37.75 2.48 92.46
C GLU A 272 -38.31 2.90 93.83
N ASP A 273 -38.21 2.04 94.84
CA ASP A 273 -38.64 2.35 96.20
C ASP A 273 -37.79 3.45 96.86
N PHE A 274 -36.49 3.49 96.58
CA PHE A 274 -35.59 4.55 97.03
C PHE A 274 -35.93 5.90 96.38
N VAL A 275 -36.15 5.92 95.05
CA VAL A 275 -36.55 7.14 94.32
C VAL A 275 -37.91 7.65 94.77
N ALA A 276 -38.83 6.75 95.16
CA ALA A 276 -40.13 7.10 95.73
C ALA A 276 -40.05 7.62 97.19
N GLY A 277 -38.85 7.70 97.79
CA GLY A 277 -38.63 8.22 99.13
C GLY A 277 -39.08 7.28 100.25
N LYS A 278 -39.27 5.99 99.97
CA LYS A 278 -39.60 4.98 100.99
C LYS A 278 -38.33 4.59 101.75
N GLU A 279 -38.45 4.42 103.07
CA GLU A 279 -37.33 3.93 103.89
C GLU A 279 -36.97 2.49 103.53
N LEU A 280 -35.71 2.27 103.15
CA LEU A 280 -35.16 0.96 102.84
C LEU A 280 -35.02 0.12 104.12
N THR A 281 -35.88 -0.88 104.26
CA THR A 281 -35.77 -1.84 105.36
C THR A 281 -34.81 -2.99 105.00
N LEU A 282 -34.10 -3.54 106.00
CA LEU A 282 -33.20 -4.69 105.81
C LEU A 282 -33.91 -5.90 105.19
N LYS A 283 -35.22 -6.07 105.47
CA LYS A 283 -36.06 -7.11 104.85
C LYS A 283 -36.27 -6.88 103.35
N GLY A 284 -36.42 -5.63 102.90
CA GLY A 284 -36.46 -5.27 101.48
C GLY A 284 -35.14 -5.53 100.75
N LEU A 285 -34.01 -5.24 101.39
CA LEU A 285 -32.67 -5.58 100.86
C LEU A 285 -32.43 -7.09 100.77
N LEU A 286 -33.06 -7.87 101.66
CA LEU A 286 -32.97 -9.34 101.69
C LEU A 286 -34.06 -10.04 100.85
N GLY A 287 -34.95 -9.29 100.19
CA GLY A 287 -35.99 -9.84 99.32
C GLY A 287 -37.08 -10.64 100.05
N LEU A 288 -37.34 -10.32 101.33
CA LEU A 288 -38.40 -10.93 102.12
C LEU A 288 -39.68 -10.09 101.95
N ASP A 289 -40.40 -10.33 100.85
CA ASP A 289 -41.63 -9.63 100.48
C ASP A 289 -42.77 -9.98 101.46
N GLY A 290 -42.95 -9.16 102.49
CA GLY A 290 -44.15 -9.12 103.32
C GLY A 290 -44.57 -7.67 103.53
N GLU A 291 -45.82 -7.34 103.18
CA GLU A 291 -46.39 -5.99 103.37
C GLU A 291 -46.28 -5.56 104.83
N TRP A 292 -45.45 -4.56 105.11
CA TRP A 292 -45.21 -4.10 106.47
C TRP A 292 -45.75 -2.68 106.68
N LYS A 293 -46.64 -2.53 107.68
CA LYS A 293 -47.31 -1.27 108.07
C LYS A 293 -46.98 -0.89 109.53
N GLY A 294 -45.70 -0.95 109.94
CA GLY A 294 -45.26 -0.63 111.31
C GLY A 294 -44.11 0.37 111.37
N GLU A 295 -43.93 1.05 112.51
CA GLU A 295 -42.82 2.00 112.73
C GLU A 295 -41.48 1.25 112.95
N PRO A 296 -40.41 1.57 112.18
CA PRO A 296 -39.13 0.85 112.20
C PRO A 296 -38.47 0.71 113.57
N ILE A 297 -38.57 1.75 114.42
CA ILE A 297 -37.91 1.81 115.73
C ILE A 297 -38.52 0.78 116.70
N LYS A 298 -39.82 0.53 116.62
CA LYS A 298 -40.49 -0.48 117.47
C LYS A 298 -40.08 -1.90 117.09
N GLN A 299 -39.86 -2.17 115.80
CA GLN A 299 -39.43 -3.49 115.33
C GLN A 299 -37.98 -3.79 115.67
N ILE A 300 -37.08 -2.82 115.54
CA ILE A 300 -35.69 -2.98 115.99
C ILE A 300 -35.67 -3.30 117.49
N SER A 301 -36.51 -2.65 118.29
CA SER A 301 -36.64 -2.98 119.71
C SER A 301 -37.18 -4.39 119.97
N ILE A 302 -38.15 -4.85 119.17
CA ILE A 302 -38.71 -6.21 119.26
C ILE A 302 -37.66 -7.25 118.84
N ASP A 303 -36.97 -7.02 117.74
CA ASP A 303 -35.93 -7.92 117.21
C ASP A 303 -34.75 -7.99 118.18
N ILE A 304 -34.32 -6.86 118.76
CA ILE A 304 -33.29 -6.83 119.82
C ILE A 304 -33.75 -7.63 121.05
N GLN A 305 -35.02 -7.51 121.45
CA GLN A 305 -35.53 -8.32 122.56
C GLN A 305 -35.56 -9.81 122.22
N SER A 306 -36.02 -10.18 121.02
CA SER A 306 -36.06 -11.56 120.55
C SER A 306 -34.66 -12.18 120.55
N ILE A 307 -33.69 -11.49 119.95
CA ILE A 307 -32.28 -11.91 119.92
C ILE A 307 -31.71 -12.04 121.34
N LYS A 308 -32.07 -11.12 122.25
CA LYS A 308 -31.65 -11.20 123.64
C LYS A 308 -32.23 -12.43 124.36
N THR A 309 -33.50 -12.78 124.12
CA THR A 309 -34.08 -14.03 124.64
C THR A 309 -33.36 -15.25 124.08
N ASP A 310 -33.14 -15.30 122.76
CA ASP A 310 -32.49 -16.44 122.11
C ASP A 310 -31.04 -16.62 122.62
N LEU A 311 -30.29 -15.53 122.77
CA LEU A 311 -28.95 -15.56 123.34
C LEU A 311 -28.95 -16.02 124.81
N ASN A 312 -29.94 -15.63 125.60
CA ASN A 312 -30.08 -16.12 126.97
C ASN A 312 -30.39 -17.62 127.00
N THR A 313 -31.21 -18.11 126.07
CA THR A 313 -31.48 -19.55 125.95
C THR A 313 -30.22 -20.32 125.55
N ILE A 314 -29.46 -19.82 124.58
CA ILE A 314 -28.17 -20.40 124.18
C ILE A 314 -27.18 -20.38 125.36
N LEU A 315 -27.12 -19.28 126.11
CA LEU A 315 -26.27 -19.17 127.31
C LEU A 315 -26.67 -20.22 128.36
N GLY A 316 -27.98 -20.45 128.55
CA GLY A 316 -28.51 -21.51 129.40
C GLY A 316 -28.05 -22.89 128.96
N ILE A 317 -28.21 -23.21 127.68
CA ILE A 317 -27.76 -24.49 127.10
C ILE A 317 -26.25 -24.67 127.27
N ILE A 318 -25.44 -23.64 127.00
CA ILE A 318 -23.99 -23.69 127.19
C ILE A 318 -23.65 -23.91 128.68
N SER A 319 -24.36 -23.24 129.58
CA SER A 319 -24.16 -23.38 131.02
C SER A 319 -24.51 -24.78 131.51
N ASP A 320 -25.60 -25.37 131.01
CA ASP A 320 -26.02 -26.74 131.31
C ASP A 320 -24.99 -27.76 130.80
N VAL A 321 -24.51 -27.59 129.56
CA VAL A 321 -23.43 -28.43 129.00
C VAL A 321 -22.14 -28.30 129.81
N HIS A 322 -21.79 -27.09 130.24
CA HIS A 322 -20.60 -26.87 131.06
C HIS A 322 -20.76 -27.47 132.46
N ALA A 323 -21.95 -27.40 133.05
CA ALA A 323 -22.28 -28.04 134.31
C ALA A 323 -22.22 -29.58 134.19
N GLU A 324 -22.73 -30.17 133.10
CA GLU A 324 -22.58 -31.60 132.81
C GLU A 324 -21.12 -32.00 132.63
N GLN A 325 -20.31 -31.20 131.91
CA GLN A 325 -18.88 -31.46 131.75
C GLN A 325 -18.13 -31.39 133.08
N CYS A 326 -18.41 -30.38 133.92
CA CYS A 326 -17.81 -30.25 135.25
C CYS A 326 -18.25 -31.38 136.18
N ALA A 327 -19.53 -31.76 136.17
CA ALA A 327 -20.03 -32.91 136.92
C ALA A 327 -19.37 -34.22 136.46
N ASN A 328 -19.16 -34.41 135.15
CA ASN A 328 -18.42 -35.56 134.62
C ASN A 328 -16.93 -35.59 135.03
N ILE A 329 -16.33 -34.45 135.34
CA ILE A 329 -14.94 -34.37 135.83
C ILE A 329 -14.89 -34.65 137.34
N VAL A 330 -15.86 -34.17 138.11
CA VAL A 330 -15.92 -34.34 139.58
C VAL A 330 -16.44 -35.73 139.98
N CYS A 331 -17.34 -36.32 139.21
CA CYS A 331 -17.96 -37.62 139.48
C CYS A 331 -17.27 -38.81 138.80
N LYS A 332 -16.10 -38.62 138.18
CA LYS A 332 -15.21 -39.75 137.86
C LYS A 332 -14.51 -40.17 139.16
N PRO A 333 -14.88 -41.30 139.80
CA PRO A 333 -14.06 -41.86 140.87
C PRO A 333 -12.68 -42.20 140.30
N GLN A 334 -11.64 -41.78 141.00
CA GLN A 334 -10.30 -42.36 140.89
C GLN A 334 -10.35 -43.87 141.15
#